data_AF-A0AAW1SLB4-F1
#
_entry.id   AF-A0AAW1SLB4-F1
#
_cell.length_a   1.000
_cell.length_b   1.000
_cell.length_c   1.000
_cell.angle_alpha   90.00
_cell.angle_beta   90.00
_cell.angle_gamma   90.00
#
_symmetry.space_group_name_H-M   'P 1'
#
loop_
_entity.id
_entity.type
_entity.pdbx_description
1 polymer ?
#
loop_
_entity_poly.entity_id
_entity_poly.type
_entity_poly.pdbx_seq_one_letter_code
_entity_poly.pdbx_strand_id
1 'polypeptide(L)'
;MALLDAFRSQVESHARFFDHLVELVPAKHYIEREEPPANLKYLRKDARANEKRRLREVGKQRKRARLDPDAAQPTALDLQRQQAAAPAAEHGSAPAVAARLPLGGAAPSVEELRQRLHKRIVAMRQGRHADDIGGAGAAAAAGGKASQVQAAREWRRQAASKRKRPEADAPPVLAAAQAPAAPVAAGLRFSRVDLGPDATKKRRRKKAGKAELLEAAQQKQEQRQALEGTVEGRVLAEEEGWKSAMARASGQRVLDDPKRLSRSLKKEAKLKAKKAQAWGERQAHQRKEQAAKQAKRTDNLASRAQAKLARRKDKREKKLMRAGFEGRRDTFINA
;
A
#
# COMPACT_ATOMS: atom_id res chain seq x y z
N MET A 1 44.18 -50.90 27.19
CA MET A 1 43.85 -50.01 26.06
C MET A 1 42.38 -50.11 25.62
N ALA A 2 41.77 -51.31 25.56
CA ALA A 2 40.37 -51.48 25.13
C ALA A 2 39.30 -50.72 25.96
N LEU A 3 39.49 -50.56 27.27
CA LEU A 3 38.50 -49.89 28.14
C LEU A 3 38.43 -48.36 27.92
N LEU A 4 39.57 -47.74 27.57
CA LEU A 4 39.62 -46.32 27.19
C LEU A 4 38.95 -46.07 25.84
N ASP A 5 39.06 -47.03 24.92
CA ASP A 5 38.46 -46.94 23.59
C ASP A 5 36.93 -47.12 23.65
N ALA A 6 36.46 -48.05 24.48
CA ALA A 6 35.04 -48.21 24.78
C ALA A 6 34.44 -46.93 25.39
N PHE A 7 35.14 -46.32 26.35
CA PHE A 7 34.71 -45.04 26.94
C PHE A 7 34.67 -43.90 25.91
N ARG A 8 35.69 -43.78 25.04
CA ARG A 8 35.68 -42.80 23.94
C ARG A 8 34.50 -42.99 23.01
N SER A 9 34.23 -44.23 22.60
CA SER A 9 33.09 -44.55 21.73
C SER A 9 31.74 -44.19 22.36
N GLN A 10 31.61 -44.36 23.68
CA GLN A 10 30.41 -43.97 24.42
C GLN A 10 30.27 -42.44 24.52
N VAL A 11 31.36 -41.71 24.74
CA VAL A 11 31.33 -40.24 24.73
C VAL A 11 30.96 -39.71 23.35
N GLU A 12 31.49 -40.30 22.28
CA GLU A 12 31.15 -39.94 20.90
C GLU A 12 29.68 -40.24 20.57
N SER A 13 29.13 -41.36 21.04
CA SER A 13 27.72 -41.69 20.82
C SER A 13 26.80 -40.71 21.55
N HIS A 14 27.14 -40.33 22.78
CA HIS A 14 26.42 -39.32 23.54
C HIS A 14 26.52 -37.95 22.86
N ALA A 15 27.70 -37.55 22.37
CA ALA A 15 27.88 -36.29 21.65
C ALA A 15 26.99 -36.22 20.39
N ARG A 16 26.96 -37.28 19.59
CA ARG A 16 26.08 -37.39 18.41
C ARG A 16 24.59 -37.32 18.78
N PHE A 17 24.20 -37.94 19.90
CA PHE A 17 22.83 -37.89 20.40
C PHE A 17 22.42 -36.47 20.82
N PHE A 18 23.27 -35.77 21.55
CA PHE A 18 23.02 -34.39 21.95
C PHE A 18 23.00 -33.44 20.76
N ASP A 19 23.90 -33.63 19.80
CA ASP A 19 23.90 -32.88 18.54
C ASP A 19 22.53 -33.05 17.87
N HIS A 20 22.06 -34.29 17.65
CA HIS A 20 20.76 -34.60 17.05
C HIS A 20 19.57 -33.95 17.78
N LEU A 21 19.60 -33.93 19.12
CA LEU A 21 18.56 -33.28 19.93
C LEU A 21 18.53 -31.77 19.69
N VAL A 22 19.70 -31.14 19.58
CA VAL A 22 19.83 -29.71 19.24
C VAL A 22 19.34 -29.43 17.82
N GLU A 23 19.56 -30.34 16.86
CA GLU A 23 19.09 -30.17 15.47
C GLU A 23 17.56 -30.18 15.35
N LEU A 24 16.88 -30.93 16.22
CA LEU A 24 15.42 -31.06 16.20
C LEU A 24 14.70 -29.74 16.51
N VAL A 25 15.38 -28.83 17.21
CA VAL A 25 14.86 -27.53 17.57
C VAL A 25 15.30 -26.51 16.52
N PRO A 26 14.37 -25.76 15.89
CA PRO A 26 14.72 -24.82 14.83
C PRO A 26 15.79 -23.80 15.25
N ALA A 27 16.81 -23.63 14.42
CA ALA A 27 17.96 -22.74 14.65
C ALA A 27 17.57 -21.29 15.02
N LYS A 28 16.38 -20.84 14.60
CA LYS A 28 15.79 -19.54 14.96
C LYS A 28 15.74 -19.28 16.47
N HIS A 29 15.69 -20.32 17.29
CA HIS A 29 15.56 -20.19 18.74
C HIS A 29 16.90 -20.09 19.48
N TYR A 30 17.99 -20.58 18.87
CA TYR A 30 19.33 -20.53 19.47
C TYR A 30 20.18 -19.39 18.92
N ILE A 31 19.97 -19.02 17.66
CA ILE A 31 20.77 -17.99 16.99
C ILE A 31 19.92 -16.73 16.90
N GLU A 32 20.33 -15.71 17.64
CA GLU A 32 19.75 -14.38 17.52
C GLU A 32 19.94 -13.88 16.09
N ARG A 33 18.83 -13.54 15.45
CA ARG A 33 18.86 -13.01 14.10
C ARG A 33 19.36 -11.57 14.17
N GLU A 34 20.61 -11.35 13.76
CA GLU A 34 21.28 -10.05 13.84
C GLU A 34 20.47 -8.89 13.22
N GLU A 35 19.68 -9.19 12.18
CA GLU A 35 18.79 -8.20 11.58
C GLU A 35 17.30 -8.49 11.84
N PRO A 36 16.60 -7.60 12.57
CA PRO A 36 15.15 -7.68 12.70
C PRO A 36 14.49 -7.45 11.32
N PRO A 37 13.34 -8.09 11.03
CA PRO A 37 12.69 -7.97 9.74
C PRO A 37 12.33 -6.51 9.43
N ALA A 38 12.76 -6.03 8.26
CA ALA A 38 12.52 -4.65 7.82
C ALA A 38 11.02 -4.30 7.88
N ASN A 39 10.68 -3.27 8.66
CA ASN A 39 9.29 -2.86 8.83
C ASN A 39 8.82 -2.03 7.62
N LEU A 40 8.21 -2.70 6.65
CA LEU A 40 7.72 -2.11 5.40
C LEU A 40 6.79 -0.91 5.60
N LYS A 41 6.16 -0.75 6.77
CA LYS A 41 5.19 0.33 7.05
C LYS A 41 5.84 1.72 7.05
N TYR A 42 7.10 1.83 7.48
CA TYR A 42 7.78 3.11 7.68
C TYR A 42 8.75 3.48 6.55
N LEU A 43 8.95 2.59 5.57
CA LEU A 43 9.75 2.87 4.38
C LEU A 43 9.00 3.80 3.38
N ARG A 44 9.77 4.66 2.70
CA ARG A 44 9.32 5.45 1.54
C ARG A 44 8.80 4.52 0.43
N LYS A 45 7.93 5.02 -0.45
CA LYS A 45 7.22 4.19 -1.46
C LYS A 45 8.17 3.37 -2.34
N ASP A 46 9.25 3.98 -2.83
CA ASP A 46 10.20 3.33 -3.74
C ASP A 46 11.03 2.28 -3.00
N ALA A 47 11.55 2.61 -1.81
CA ALA A 47 12.26 1.68 -0.94
C ALA A 47 11.36 0.48 -0.55
N ARG A 48 10.08 0.72 -0.26
CA ARG A 48 9.10 -0.34 0.04
C ARG A 48 8.85 -1.25 -1.17
N ALA A 49 8.82 -0.71 -2.38
CA ALA A 49 8.64 -1.50 -3.60
C ALA A 49 9.86 -2.41 -3.83
N ASN A 50 11.07 -1.87 -3.65
CA ASN A 50 12.32 -2.62 -3.76
C ASN A 50 12.40 -3.73 -2.71
N GLU A 51 12.10 -3.43 -1.44
CA GLU A 51 12.13 -4.43 -0.36
C GLU A 51 11.11 -5.55 -0.59
N LYS A 52 9.90 -5.22 -1.06
CA LYS A 52 8.91 -6.22 -1.46
C LYS A 52 9.39 -7.10 -2.62
N ARG A 53 10.16 -6.56 -3.57
CA ARG A 53 10.75 -7.34 -4.66
C ARG A 53 11.80 -8.29 -4.12
N ARG A 54 12.70 -7.83 -3.24
CA ARG A 54 13.71 -8.67 -2.58
C ARG A 54 13.07 -9.81 -1.79
N LEU A 55 12.05 -9.52 -0.97
CA LEU A 55 11.32 -10.55 -0.23
C LEU A 55 10.65 -11.60 -1.14
N ARG A 56 10.15 -11.19 -2.32
CA ARG A 56 9.59 -12.13 -3.31
C ARG A 56 10.68 -12.99 -3.94
N GLU A 57 11.84 -12.42 -4.25
CA GLU A 57 12.98 -13.14 -4.82
C GLU A 57 13.56 -14.13 -3.80
N VAL A 58 13.79 -13.71 -2.55
CA VAL A 58 14.17 -14.58 -1.43
C VAL A 58 13.13 -15.68 -1.20
N GLY A 59 11.84 -15.35 -1.27
CA GLY A 59 10.76 -16.34 -1.17
C GLY A 59 10.77 -17.38 -2.29
N LYS A 60 11.17 -17.00 -3.52
CA LYS A 60 11.37 -17.93 -4.64
C LYS A 60 12.62 -18.79 -4.42
N GLN A 61 13.71 -18.19 -3.97
CA GLN A 61 14.97 -18.90 -3.68
C GLN A 61 14.79 -19.93 -2.57
N ARG A 62 14.09 -19.59 -1.47
CA ARG A 62 13.75 -20.56 -0.41
C ARG A 62 12.94 -21.75 -0.91
N LYS A 63 12.02 -21.51 -1.86
CA LYS A 63 11.24 -22.60 -2.48
C LYS A 63 12.08 -23.48 -3.39
N ARG A 64 13.09 -22.90 -4.06
CA ARG A 64 14.06 -23.66 -4.88
C ARG A 64 14.98 -24.48 -3.98
N ALA A 65 15.62 -23.85 -2.99
CA ALA A 65 16.48 -24.53 -2.02
C ALA A 65 15.76 -25.65 -1.26
N ARG A 66 14.45 -25.50 -0.96
CA ARG A 66 13.65 -26.58 -0.36
C ARG A 66 13.51 -27.82 -1.27
N LEU A 67 13.64 -27.66 -2.58
CA LEU A 67 13.54 -28.74 -3.56
C LEU A 67 14.91 -29.33 -3.92
N ASP A 68 16.01 -28.71 -3.49
CA ASP A 68 17.37 -29.16 -3.76
C ASP A 68 17.85 -30.01 -2.55
N PRO A 69 18.20 -31.30 -2.72
CA PRO A 69 18.59 -32.17 -1.60
C PRO A 69 19.89 -31.72 -0.92
N ASP A 70 20.79 -31.08 -1.66
CA ASP A 70 22.07 -30.59 -1.15
C ASP A 70 21.97 -29.21 -0.48
N ALA A 71 20.88 -28.45 -0.74
CA ALA A 71 20.64 -27.12 -0.17
C ALA A 71 19.60 -27.17 0.97
N ALA A 72 19.69 -28.21 1.80
CA ALA A 72 18.89 -28.34 3.01
C ALA A 72 19.03 -27.10 3.90
N GLN A 73 17.99 -26.82 4.71
CA GLN A 73 18.07 -25.71 5.67
C GLN A 73 19.24 -25.99 6.62
N PRO A 74 20.16 -25.03 6.82
CA PRO A 74 21.32 -25.24 7.67
C PRO A 74 20.85 -25.46 9.12
N THR A 75 21.45 -26.44 9.78
CA THR A 75 21.16 -26.76 11.17
C THR A 75 21.73 -25.68 12.10
N ALA A 76 21.23 -25.59 13.34
CA ALA A 76 21.73 -24.64 14.33
C ALA A 76 23.26 -24.75 14.52
N LEU A 77 23.76 -25.98 14.61
CA LEU A 77 25.20 -26.26 14.74
C LEU A 77 25.98 -25.88 13.48
N ASP A 78 25.41 -26.09 12.28
CA ASP A 78 26.06 -25.70 11.02
C ASP A 78 26.20 -24.19 10.92
N LEU A 79 25.18 -23.44 11.31
CA LEU A 79 25.22 -21.98 11.34
C LEU A 79 26.24 -21.48 12.36
N GLN A 80 26.34 -22.12 13.54
CA GLN A 80 27.34 -21.78 14.55
C GLN A 80 28.77 -22.10 14.07
N ARG A 81 28.98 -23.23 13.39
CA ARG A 81 30.26 -23.58 12.75
C ARG A 81 30.60 -22.62 11.62
N GLN A 82 29.61 -22.18 10.82
CA GLN A 82 29.80 -21.17 9.77
C GLN A 82 30.16 -19.80 10.36
N GLN A 83 29.56 -19.39 11.48
CA GLN A 83 29.95 -18.18 12.20
C GLN A 83 31.37 -18.27 12.77
N ALA A 84 31.76 -19.44 13.28
CA ALA A 84 33.10 -19.66 13.83
C ALA A 84 34.18 -19.84 12.73
N ALA A 85 33.81 -20.36 11.56
CA ALA A 85 34.69 -20.58 10.42
C ALA A 85 34.77 -19.38 9.47
N ALA A 86 33.80 -18.46 9.52
CA ALA A 86 33.96 -17.16 8.90
C ALA A 86 35.19 -16.49 9.53
N PRO A 87 36.18 -16.03 8.75
CA PRO A 87 37.30 -15.30 9.31
C PRO A 87 36.74 -14.12 10.10
N ALA A 88 37.32 -13.85 11.28
CA ALA A 88 36.99 -12.73 12.16
C ALA A 88 37.30 -11.36 11.51
N ALA A 89 36.81 -11.13 10.31
CA ALA A 89 36.87 -9.90 9.56
C ALA A 89 35.50 -9.24 9.66
N GLU A 90 35.49 -8.05 10.25
CA GLU A 90 34.38 -7.08 10.24
C GLU A 90 33.23 -7.33 11.24
N HIS A 91 33.54 -7.79 12.45
CA HIS A 91 32.75 -7.41 13.63
C HIS A 91 33.66 -6.72 14.63
N GLY A 92 33.43 -5.41 14.81
CA GLY A 92 34.20 -4.57 15.70
C GLY A 92 34.33 -5.21 17.08
N SER A 93 35.57 -5.25 17.57
CA SER A 93 35.97 -5.65 18.91
C SER A 93 34.99 -5.15 19.98
N ALA A 94 34.03 -6.00 20.34
CA ALA A 94 33.42 -6.02 21.66
C ALA A 94 34.14 -7.12 22.44
N PRO A 95 34.76 -6.82 23.60
CA PRO A 95 35.48 -7.84 24.33
C PRO A 95 34.51 -8.93 24.78
N ALA A 96 34.95 -10.18 24.63
CA ALA A 96 34.32 -11.34 25.23
C ALA A 96 34.11 -11.10 26.72
N VAL A 97 32.86 -10.81 27.11
CA VAL A 97 32.44 -10.82 28.51
C VAL A 97 32.29 -12.29 28.88
N ALA A 98 33.40 -12.92 29.25
CA ALA A 98 33.34 -13.94 30.28
C ALA A 98 32.57 -13.33 31.46
N ALA A 99 31.46 -13.94 31.84
CA ALA A 99 30.63 -13.52 32.96
C ALA A 99 31.44 -13.61 34.27
N ARG A 100 32.24 -12.58 34.54
CA ARG A 100 32.70 -12.21 35.86
C ARG A 100 31.76 -11.11 36.34
N LEU A 101 30.94 -11.43 37.34
CA LEU A 101 30.22 -10.41 38.10
C LEU A 101 31.25 -9.37 38.59
N PRO A 102 31.09 -8.07 38.29
CA PRO A 102 31.96 -7.06 38.86
C PRO A 102 31.51 -6.82 40.31
N LEU A 103 32.05 -7.63 41.23
CA LEU A 103 32.21 -7.18 42.62
C LEU A 103 33.37 -6.19 42.63
N GLY A 104 33.07 -4.93 42.92
CA GLY A 104 34.08 -3.92 43.25
C GLY A 104 34.52 -3.04 42.09
N GLY A 105 33.68 -2.07 41.73
CA GLY A 105 34.10 -0.82 41.11
C GLY A 105 33.40 0.30 41.86
N ALA A 106 34.15 1.31 42.33
CA ALA A 106 33.60 2.46 43.03
C ALA A 106 32.40 3.03 42.25
N ALA A 107 31.28 3.26 42.95
CA ALA A 107 30.11 3.88 42.34
C ALA A 107 30.54 5.21 41.69
N PRO A 108 30.16 5.47 40.43
CA PRO A 108 30.53 6.72 39.77
C PRO A 108 30.04 7.88 40.63
N SER A 109 30.91 8.86 40.87
CA SER A 109 30.55 10.02 41.68
C SER A 109 29.33 10.71 41.06
N VAL A 110 28.51 11.36 41.89
CA VAL A 110 27.30 12.05 41.41
C VAL A 110 27.63 13.04 40.28
N GLU A 111 28.84 13.61 40.31
CA GLU A 111 29.36 14.51 39.29
C GLU A 111 29.65 13.79 37.97
N GLU A 112 30.25 12.61 37.99
CA GLU A 112 30.44 11.79 36.79
C GLU A 112 29.12 11.37 36.16
N LEU A 113 28.12 11.01 36.98
CA LEU A 113 26.78 10.69 36.51
C LEU A 113 26.11 11.91 35.84
N ARG A 114 26.24 13.09 36.46
CA ARG A 114 25.73 14.36 35.91
C ARG A 114 26.42 14.72 34.60
N GLN A 115 27.74 14.58 34.52
CA GLN A 115 28.49 14.85 33.29
C GLN A 115 28.12 13.87 32.17
N ARG A 116 27.94 12.59 32.50
CA ARG A 116 27.55 11.56 31.52
C ARG A 116 26.12 11.78 31.02
N LEU A 117 25.20 12.16 31.91
CA LEU A 117 23.84 12.58 31.55
C LEU A 117 23.85 13.83 30.66
N HIS A 118 24.66 14.83 31.00
CA HIS A 118 24.77 16.07 30.22
C HIS A 118 25.29 15.77 28.80
N LYS A 119 26.36 14.99 28.66
CA LYS A 119 26.89 14.53 27.36
C LYS A 119 25.83 13.77 26.56
N ARG A 120 25.04 12.90 27.20
CA ARG A 120 23.95 12.14 26.55
C ARG A 120 22.82 13.05 26.08
N ILE A 121 22.45 14.06 26.86
CA ILE A 121 21.42 15.05 26.50
C ILE A 121 21.91 15.89 25.31
N VAL A 122 23.17 16.35 25.32
CA VAL A 122 23.76 17.12 24.22
C VAL A 122 23.80 16.29 22.93
N ALA A 123 24.27 15.04 22.97
CA ALA A 123 24.27 14.15 21.81
C ALA A 123 22.84 13.92 21.26
N MET A 124 21.85 13.80 22.14
CA MET A 124 20.44 13.69 21.74
C MET A 124 19.84 14.99 21.19
N ARG A 125 20.34 16.16 21.58
CA ARG A 125 19.93 17.47 21.04
C ARG A 125 20.54 17.69 19.65
N GLN A 126 21.82 17.34 19.49
CA GLN A 126 22.52 17.39 18.20
C GLN A 126 21.90 16.42 17.18
N GLY A 127 21.63 15.17 17.57
CA GLY A 127 20.96 14.19 16.70
C GLY A 127 19.50 14.54 16.36
N ARG A 128 18.90 15.51 17.07
CA ARG A 128 17.57 16.05 16.79
C ARG A 128 17.61 17.45 16.15
N HIS A 129 18.79 18.02 15.88
CA HIS A 129 18.97 19.41 15.43
C HIS A 129 18.13 20.41 16.24
N ALA A 130 18.07 20.22 17.57
CA ALA A 130 17.22 21.04 18.43
C ALA A 130 17.76 22.48 18.59
N ASP A 131 19.08 22.65 18.54
CA ASP A 131 19.75 23.95 18.71
C ASP A 131 19.59 24.87 17.48
N ASP A 132 19.25 24.33 16.30
CA ASP A 132 18.87 25.11 15.11
C ASP A 132 17.46 25.73 15.23
N ILE A 133 16.65 25.26 16.17
CA ILE A 133 15.26 25.73 16.40
C ILE A 133 15.18 26.62 17.65
N GLY A 134 16.13 26.50 18.58
CA GLY A 134 16.14 27.22 19.86
C GLY A 134 16.95 28.51 19.83
N GLY A 135 16.45 29.56 19.15
CA GLY A 135 16.91 30.93 19.41
C GLY A 135 16.99 31.84 18.17
N ALA A 136 17.49 31.34 17.05
CA ALA A 136 17.62 32.12 15.80
C ALA A 136 16.63 31.67 14.69
N GLY A 137 16.15 30.42 14.73
CA GLY A 137 15.31 29.83 13.69
C GLY A 137 13.87 30.34 13.63
N ALA A 138 13.31 30.84 14.74
CA ALA A 138 11.91 31.30 14.78
C ALA A 138 11.70 32.60 13.98
N ALA A 139 12.65 33.52 14.00
CA ALA A 139 12.60 34.77 13.23
C ALA A 139 12.89 34.54 11.73
N ALA A 140 13.85 33.67 11.40
CA ALA A 140 14.20 33.35 10.01
C ALA A 140 13.14 32.50 9.29
N ALA A 141 12.45 31.58 9.98
CA ALA A 141 11.42 30.74 9.39
C ALA A 141 10.12 31.50 9.05
N ALA A 142 9.83 32.61 9.72
CA ALA A 142 8.72 33.51 9.39
C ALA A 142 9.04 34.36 8.14
N GLY A 143 10.28 34.86 8.02
CA GLY A 143 10.75 35.60 6.83
C GLY A 143 10.89 34.71 5.59
N GLY A 144 11.35 33.47 5.75
CA GLY A 144 11.51 32.51 4.65
C GLY A 144 10.19 32.14 3.97
N LYS A 145 9.12 31.93 4.75
CA LYS A 145 7.78 31.63 4.20
C LYS A 145 7.14 32.86 3.53
N ALA A 146 7.39 34.07 4.05
CA ALA A 146 6.94 35.30 3.42
C ALA A 146 7.67 35.56 2.09
N SER A 147 9.00 35.37 2.04
CA SER A 147 9.79 35.54 0.81
C SER A 147 9.45 34.49 -0.25
N GLN A 148 9.17 33.24 0.13
CA GLN A 148 8.78 32.19 -0.82
C GLN A 148 7.38 32.42 -1.39
N VAL A 149 6.44 32.97 -0.61
CA VAL A 149 5.10 33.36 -1.08
C VAL A 149 5.15 34.61 -1.96
N GLN A 150 6.03 35.57 -1.66
CA GLN A 150 6.27 36.75 -2.49
C GLN A 150 6.95 36.39 -3.82
N ALA A 151 8.01 35.57 -3.79
CA ALA A 151 8.68 35.06 -4.99
C ALA A 151 7.74 34.22 -5.88
N ALA A 152 6.86 33.40 -5.28
CA ALA A 152 5.84 32.66 -6.02
C ALA A 152 4.76 33.58 -6.63
N ARG A 153 4.44 34.71 -5.98
CA ARG A 153 3.53 35.74 -6.52
C ARG A 153 4.18 36.51 -7.66
N GLU A 154 5.45 36.89 -7.54
CA GLU A 154 6.20 37.58 -8.58
C GLU A 154 6.43 36.70 -9.79
N TRP A 155 6.78 35.41 -9.60
CA TRP A 155 6.86 34.44 -10.69
C TRP A 155 5.50 34.27 -11.39
N ARG A 156 4.38 34.25 -10.64
CA ARG A 156 3.02 34.25 -11.25
C ARG A 156 2.71 35.54 -12.00
N ARG A 157 3.17 36.69 -11.52
CA ARG A 157 2.95 38.00 -12.15
C ARG A 157 3.77 38.14 -13.43
N GLN A 158 5.01 37.65 -13.43
CA GLN A 158 5.88 37.58 -14.61
C GLN A 158 5.41 36.52 -15.62
N ALA A 159 4.87 35.38 -15.16
CA ALA A 159 4.25 34.39 -16.04
C ALA A 159 2.92 34.90 -16.65
N ALA A 160 2.19 35.75 -15.93
CA ALA A 160 0.99 36.41 -16.44
C ALA A 160 1.31 37.57 -17.40
N SER A 161 2.40 38.31 -17.19
CA SER A 161 2.84 39.37 -18.12
C SER A 161 3.41 38.80 -19.42
N LYS A 162 4.13 37.67 -19.38
CA LYS A 162 4.59 36.95 -20.58
C LYS A 162 3.45 36.29 -21.40
N ARG A 163 2.23 36.21 -20.85
CA ARG A 163 1.04 35.71 -21.55
C ARG A 163 0.21 36.81 -22.23
N LYS A 164 0.59 38.09 -22.10
CA LYS A 164 0.03 39.16 -22.92
C LYS A 164 0.91 39.40 -24.15
N ARG A 165 0.58 38.74 -25.26
CA ARG A 165 0.85 39.20 -26.63
C ARG A 165 -0.49 39.64 -27.26
N PRO A 166 -0.47 40.49 -28.30
CA PRO A 166 -1.40 41.59 -28.48
C PRO A 166 -2.75 41.13 -29.03
N GLU A 167 -3.72 41.99 -28.82
CA GLU A 167 -5.05 42.00 -29.41
C GLU A 167 -4.96 41.98 -30.96
N ALA A 168 -5.66 41.04 -31.60
CA ALA A 168 -6.11 41.15 -32.99
C ALA A 168 -7.27 40.15 -33.23
N ASP A 169 -8.43 40.75 -33.47
CA ASP A 169 -9.59 40.29 -34.25
C ASP A 169 -10.32 38.98 -33.90
N ALA A 170 -11.53 39.17 -33.37
CA ALA A 170 -12.59 38.18 -33.32
C ALA A 170 -13.35 38.12 -34.67
N PRO A 171 -13.84 36.92 -35.06
CA PRO A 171 -15.10 36.83 -35.78
C PRO A 171 -16.15 35.97 -35.02
N PRO A 172 -17.43 36.09 -35.38
CA PRO A 172 -18.54 35.83 -34.48
C PRO A 172 -19.02 34.37 -34.49
N VAL A 173 -19.64 34.02 -33.38
CA VAL A 173 -20.46 32.82 -33.17
C VAL A 173 -21.63 32.75 -34.15
N LEU A 174 -21.70 31.69 -34.95
CA LEU A 174 -22.96 31.19 -35.52
C LEU A 174 -23.04 29.66 -35.43
N ALA A 175 -24.14 29.25 -34.79
CA ALA A 175 -25.00 28.11 -35.08
C ALA A 175 -24.41 26.69 -35.25
N ALA A 176 -24.92 25.81 -34.39
CA ALA A 176 -24.94 24.37 -34.58
C ALA A 176 -25.68 23.98 -35.86
N ALA A 177 -25.06 23.10 -36.67
CA ALA A 177 -25.73 22.29 -37.68
C ALA A 177 -25.02 20.94 -37.80
N GLN A 178 -25.79 19.89 -38.03
CA GLN A 178 -25.42 18.48 -37.99
C GLN A 178 -24.95 17.95 -39.36
N ALA A 179 -24.17 16.86 -39.30
CA ALA A 179 -23.98 15.79 -40.32
C ALA A 179 -22.80 15.94 -41.34
N PRO A 180 -22.37 14.86 -42.04
CA PRO A 180 -21.17 14.10 -41.68
C PRO A 180 -20.13 13.97 -42.84
N ALA A 181 -18.82 14.01 -42.56
CA ALA A 181 -17.81 13.64 -43.55
C ALA A 181 -16.46 13.22 -42.94
N ALA A 182 -16.07 11.99 -43.26
CA ALA A 182 -14.74 11.35 -43.37
C ALA A 182 -13.62 11.54 -42.32
N PRO A 183 -12.86 10.47 -42.00
CA PRO A 183 -11.93 10.44 -40.88
C PRO A 183 -10.49 10.67 -41.35
N VAL A 184 -9.86 11.76 -40.93
CA VAL A 184 -8.40 11.91 -41.10
C VAL A 184 -7.78 12.58 -39.88
N ALA A 185 -6.76 11.88 -39.36
CA ALA A 185 -5.73 12.34 -38.43
C ALA A 185 -6.17 12.72 -36.99
N ALA A 186 -6.61 11.73 -36.21
CA ALA A 186 -6.61 11.80 -34.73
C ALA A 186 -5.93 10.57 -34.10
N GLY A 187 -4.71 10.28 -34.56
CA GLY A 187 -4.04 8.99 -34.36
C GLY A 187 -2.71 9.01 -33.61
N LEU A 188 -2.39 10.01 -32.78
CA LEU A 188 -1.26 9.90 -31.85
C LEU A 188 -1.69 10.26 -30.42
N ARG A 189 -2.27 9.26 -29.76
CA ARG A 189 -2.48 9.22 -28.31
C ARG A 189 -1.30 8.49 -27.69
N PHE A 190 -0.36 9.25 -27.14
CA PHE A 190 0.82 8.71 -26.48
C PHE A 190 0.38 7.69 -25.40
N SER A 191 0.76 6.42 -25.59
CA SER A 191 0.49 5.22 -24.78
C SER A 191 -0.43 4.14 -25.36
N ARG A 192 -1.07 4.32 -26.53
CA ARG A 192 -1.79 3.22 -27.21
C ARG A 192 -1.16 2.91 -28.56
N VAL A 193 -0.31 1.89 -28.58
CA VAL A 193 0.18 1.28 -29.82
C VAL A 193 -0.96 0.44 -30.38
N ASP A 194 -1.61 0.92 -31.43
CA ASP A 194 -2.59 0.16 -32.20
C ASP A 194 -1.81 -0.74 -33.17
N LEU A 195 -1.48 -1.97 -32.74
CA LEU A 195 -0.95 -3.01 -33.63
C LEU A 195 -2.09 -3.46 -34.55
N GLY A 196 -1.85 -3.40 -35.86
CA GLY A 196 -2.87 -3.59 -36.91
C GLY A 196 -3.71 -4.88 -36.83
N PRO A 197 -4.77 -4.98 -37.64
CA PRO A 197 -5.83 -6.00 -37.53
C PRO A 197 -5.34 -7.46 -37.63
N ASP A 198 -4.14 -7.69 -38.16
CA ASP A 198 -3.58 -9.03 -38.37
C ASP A 198 -2.81 -9.60 -37.17
N ALA A 199 -2.66 -8.84 -36.08
CA ALA A 199 -1.98 -9.31 -34.86
C ALA A 199 -2.92 -10.03 -33.87
N THR A 200 -3.99 -10.67 -34.32
CA THR A 200 -4.90 -11.42 -33.44
C THR A 200 -4.31 -12.78 -33.06
N LYS A 201 -3.44 -12.78 -32.05
CA LYS A 201 -3.10 -14.01 -31.30
C LYS A 201 -4.40 -14.74 -30.96
N LYS A 202 -4.62 -15.94 -31.52
CA LYS A 202 -5.77 -16.82 -31.24
C LYS A 202 -6.00 -16.83 -29.72
N ARG A 203 -7.04 -16.14 -29.26
CA ARG A 203 -7.35 -16.04 -27.83
C ARG A 203 -7.64 -17.46 -27.37
N ARG A 204 -6.84 -17.99 -26.44
CA ARG A 204 -7.10 -19.29 -25.82
C ARG A 204 -8.55 -19.30 -25.35
N ARG A 205 -9.33 -20.31 -25.77
CA ARG A 205 -10.73 -20.45 -25.37
C ARG A 205 -10.81 -20.35 -23.85
N LYS A 206 -11.63 -19.43 -23.35
CA LYS A 206 -11.82 -19.27 -21.91
C LYS A 206 -12.50 -20.53 -21.39
N LYS A 207 -12.12 -20.96 -20.19
CA LYS A 207 -12.82 -22.04 -19.49
C LYS A 207 -14.29 -21.66 -19.33
N ALA A 208 -15.18 -22.63 -19.47
CA ALA A 208 -16.62 -22.44 -19.33
C ALA A 208 -16.96 -21.76 -17.99
N GLY A 209 -17.95 -20.88 -18.02
CA GLY A 209 -18.44 -20.19 -16.83
C GLY A 209 -19.10 -21.15 -15.84
N LYS A 210 -19.17 -20.77 -14.55
CA LYS A 210 -19.85 -21.60 -13.54
C LYS A 210 -21.36 -21.77 -13.80
N ALA A 211 -21.98 -20.85 -14.54
CA ALA A 211 -23.37 -20.95 -14.97
C ALA A 211 -23.53 -21.99 -16.10
N GLU A 212 -22.70 -21.90 -17.14
CA GLU A 212 -22.63 -22.90 -18.21
C GLU A 212 -22.32 -24.31 -17.68
N LEU A 213 -21.40 -24.41 -16.70
CA LEU A 213 -21.11 -25.68 -16.02
C LEU A 213 -22.32 -26.20 -15.22
N LEU A 214 -23.17 -25.33 -14.70
CA LEU A 214 -24.37 -25.73 -13.97
C LEU A 214 -25.44 -26.26 -14.93
N GLU A 215 -25.64 -25.60 -16.07
CA GLU A 215 -26.53 -26.05 -17.12
C GLU A 215 -26.06 -27.39 -17.69
N ALA A 216 -24.77 -27.53 -17.99
CA ALA A 216 -24.19 -28.80 -18.44
C ALA A 216 -24.30 -29.91 -17.39
N ALA A 217 -24.14 -29.59 -16.10
CA ALA A 217 -24.32 -30.55 -15.01
C ALA A 217 -25.79 -31.00 -14.88
N GLN A 218 -26.75 -30.08 -15.04
CA GLN A 218 -28.18 -30.39 -15.04
C GLN A 218 -28.56 -31.27 -16.23
N GLN A 219 -28.11 -30.91 -17.44
CA GLN A 219 -28.35 -31.70 -18.65
C GLN A 219 -27.79 -33.12 -18.53
N LYS A 220 -26.57 -33.27 -18.01
CA LYS A 220 -26.00 -34.61 -17.75
C LYS A 220 -26.79 -35.39 -16.70
N GLN A 221 -27.29 -34.72 -15.68
CA GLN A 221 -28.14 -35.36 -14.66
C GLN A 221 -29.47 -35.81 -15.26
N GLU A 222 -30.11 -34.98 -16.09
CA GLU A 222 -31.35 -35.31 -16.79
C GLU A 222 -31.15 -36.45 -17.79
N GLN A 223 -30.05 -36.45 -18.55
CA GLN A 223 -29.68 -37.55 -19.44
C GLN A 223 -29.48 -38.86 -18.69
N ARG A 224 -28.79 -38.83 -17.53
CA ARG A 224 -28.63 -40.00 -16.66
C ARG A 224 -29.96 -40.51 -16.11
N GLN A 225 -30.86 -39.61 -15.74
CA GLN A 225 -32.19 -39.96 -15.23
C GLN A 225 -33.10 -40.52 -16.33
N ALA A 226 -33.02 -39.99 -17.56
CA ALA A 226 -33.80 -40.48 -18.70
C ALA A 226 -33.39 -41.89 -19.14
N LEU A 227 -32.11 -42.23 -18.98
CA LEU A 227 -31.55 -43.55 -19.29
C LEU A 227 -31.52 -44.48 -18.07
N GLU A 228 -32.08 -44.05 -16.93
CA GLU A 228 -32.10 -44.83 -15.71
C GLU A 228 -33.02 -46.05 -15.88
N GLY A 229 -32.45 -47.25 -15.71
CA GLY A 229 -33.18 -48.52 -15.84
C GLY A 229 -32.83 -49.33 -17.09
N THR A 230 -32.18 -48.74 -18.09
CA THR A 230 -31.63 -49.50 -19.24
C THR A 230 -30.22 -50.00 -18.94
N VAL A 231 -29.81 -51.09 -19.61
CA VAL A 231 -28.43 -51.61 -19.52
C VAL A 231 -27.44 -50.57 -20.04
N GLU A 232 -27.81 -49.87 -21.11
CA GLU A 232 -27.03 -48.79 -21.72
C GLU A 232 -26.80 -47.62 -20.75
N GLY A 233 -27.80 -47.24 -19.95
CA GLY A 233 -27.66 -46.19 -18.94
C GLY A 233 -26.66 -46.53 -17.85
N ARG A 234 -26.56 -47.82 -17.46
CA ARG A 234 -25.55 -48.29 -16.50
C ARG A 234 -24.14 -48.20 -17.07
N VAL A 235 -23.94 -48.65 -18.30
CA VAL A 235 -22.64 -48.57 -19.00
C VAL A 235 -22.20 -47.11 -19.17
N LEU A 236 -23.09 -46.22 -19.60
CA LEU A 236 -22.79 -44.79 -19.74
C LEU A 236 -22.45 -44.12 -18.40
N ALA A 237 -23.18 -44.46 -17.33
CA ALA A 237 -22.90 -43.95 -16.00
C ALA A 237 -21.52 -44.40 -15.48
N GLU A 238 -21.15 -45.66 -15.73
CA GLU A 238 -19.83 -46.22 -15.43
C GLU A 238 -18.73 -45.53 -16.24
N GLU A 239 -18.89 -45.41 -17.55
CA GLU A 239 -17.93 -44.73 -18.43
C GLU A 239 -17.67 -43.28 -17.99
N GLU A 240 -18.73 -42.53 -17.72
CA GLU A 240 -18.59 -41.15 -17.23
C GLU A 240 -17.96 -41.11 -15.83
N GLY A 241 -18.26 -42.09 -14.98
CA GLY A 241 -17.61 -42.30 -13.69
C GLY A 241 -16.10 -42.45 -13.84
N TRP A 242 -15.66 -43.36 -14.71
CA TRP A 242 -14.25 -43.60 -15.05
C TRP A 242 -13.58 -42.40 -15.71
N LYS A 243 -14.24 -41.73 -16.65
CA LYS A 243 -13.75 -40.48 -17.27
C LYS A 243 -13.54 -39.40 -16.20
N SER A 244 -14.47 -39.26 -15.26
CA SER A 244 -14.33 -38.30 -14.16
C SER A 244 -13.19 -38.67 -13.19
N ALA A 245 -13.00 -39.96 -12.91
CA ALA A 245 -11.94 -40.46 -12.05
C ALA A 245 -10.55 -40.25 -12.70
N MET A 246 -10.41 -40.55 -13.99
CA MET A 246 -9.20 -40.27 -14.77
C MET A 246 -8.89 -38.77 -14.83
N ALA A 247 -9.91 -37.93 -15.05
CA ALA A 247 -9.73 -36.47 -15.02
C ALA A 247 -9.23 -35.98 -13.65
N ARG A 248 -9.77 -36.53 -12.55
CA ARG A 248 -9.29 -36.21 -11.19
C ARG A 248 -7.87 -36.72 -10.94
N ALA A 249 -7.55 -37.95 -11.37
CA ALA A 249 -6.22 -38.55 -11.24
C ALA A 249 -5.15 -37.77 -12.03
N SER A 250 -5.50 -37.26 -13.22
CA SER A 250 -4.64 -36.35 -14.00
C SER A 250 -4.50 -34.95 -13.39
N GLY A 251 -5.13 -34.68 -12.25
CA GLY A 251 -5.06 -33.41 -11.52
C GLY A 251 -6.05 -32.34 -12.00
N GLN A 252 -6.99 -32.68 -12.89
CA GLN A 252 -8.04 -31.74 -13.30
C GLN A 252 -9.11 -31.61 -12.21
N ARG A 253 -9.44 -30.36 -11.87
CA ARG A 253 -10.53 -30.08 -10.93
C ARG A 253 -11.87 -30.20 -11.65
N VAL A 254 -12.56 -31.32 -11.44
CA VAL A 254 -13.88 -31.61 -12.00
C VAL A 254 -14.96 -30.86 -11.20
N LEU A 255 -15.80 -30.04 -11.86
CA LEU A 255 -16.89 -29.27 -11.24
C LEU A 255 -18.24 -29.66 -11.85
N ASP A 256 -18.74 -30.85 -11.52
CA ASP A 256 -19.95 -31.40 -12.14
C ASP A 256 -21.15 -31.44 -11.17
N ASP A 257 -20.97 -31.09 -9.89
CA ASP A 257 -22.06 -31.14 -8.89
C ASP A 257 -23.01 -29.92 -8.99
N PRO A 258 -24.28 -30.07 -9.41
CA PRO A 258 -25.19 -28.93 -9.61
C PRO A 258 -25.50 -28.17 -8.31
N LYS A 259 -25.63 -28.91 -7.19
CA LYS A 259 -25.83 -28.34 -5.85
C LYS A 259 -24.63 -27.48 -5.39
N ARG A 260 -23.39 -27.86 -5.74
CA ARG A 260 -22.21 -27.08 -5.35
C ARG A 260 -21.99 -25.87 -6.26
N LEU A 261 -22.25 -26.01 -7.56
CA LEU A 261 -22.19 -24.91 -8.52
C LEU A 261 -23.21 -23.81 -8.17
N SER A 262 -24.46 -24.16 -7.86
CA SER A 262 -25.48 -23.20 -7.45
C SER A 262 -25.11 -22.48 -6.15
N ARG A 263 -24.58 -23.20 -5.15
CA ARG A 263 -24.05 -22.59 -3.91
C ARG A 263 -22.89 -21.65 -4.18
N SER A 264 -21.97 -21.99 -5.09
CA SER A 264 -20.87 -21.11 -5.49
C SER A 264 -21.40 -19.84 -6.16
N LEU A 265 -22.36 -19.95 -7.08
CA LEU A 265 -22.97 -18.80 -7.74
C LEU A 265 -23.67 -17.88 -6.73
N LYS A 266 -24.41 -18.43 -5.77
CA LYS A 266 -25.04 -17.67 -4.68
C LYS A 266 -24.00 -16.93 -3.83
N LYS A 267 -22.87 -17.57 -3.48
CA LYS A 267 -21.76 -16.93 -2.75
C LYS A 267 -21.14 -15.79 -3.56
N GLU A 268 -20.92 -15.99 -4.86
CA GLU A 268 -20.39 -14.95 -5.75
C GLU A 268 -21.34 -13.77 -5.90
N ALA A 269 -22.64 -14.02 -6.05
CA ALA A 269 -23.67 -12.99 -6.11
C ALA A 269 -23.69 -12.15 -4.81
N LYS A 270 -23.67 -12.80 -3.64
CA LYS A 270 -23.58 -12.10 -2.34
C LYS A 270 -22.30 -11.26 -2.22
N LEU A 271 -21.17 -11.78 -2.66
CA LEU A 271 -19.90 -11.03 -2.65
C LEU A 271 -19.95 -9.83 -3.60
N LYS A 272 -20.54 -9.97 -4.79
CA LYS A 272 -20.73 -8.88 -5.74
C LYS A 272 -21.67 -7.81 -5.17
N ALA A 273 -22.77 -8.20 -4.54
CA ALA A 273 -23.70 -7.28 -3.87
C ALA A 273 -23.00 -6.48 -2.75
N LYS A 274 -22.26 -7.15 -1.86
CA LYS A 274 -21.47 -6.47 -0.82
C LYS A 274 -20.45 -5.48 -1.41
N LYS A 275 -19.76 -5.88 -2.48
CA LYS A 275 -18.81 -5.00 -3.18
C LYS A 275 -19.50 -3.80 -3.83
N ALA A 276 -20.68 -4.00 -4.42
CA ALA A 276 -21.47 -2.95 -5.04
C ALA A 276 -21.98 -1.94 -3.99
N GLN A 277 -22.49 -2.42 -2.86
CA GLN A 277 -22.88 -1.58 -1.72
C GLN A 277 -21.71 -0.75 -1.20
N ALA A 278 -20.57 -1.40 -0.89
CA ALA A 278 -19.39 -0.70 -0.41
C ALA A 278 -18.83 0.31 -1.43
N TRP A 279 -18.99 0.05 -2.74
CA TRP A 279 -18.63 1.02 -3.77
C TRP A 279 -19.60 2.20 -3.80
N GLY A 280 -20.90 1.94 -3.68
CA GLY A 280 -21.95 2.95 -3.56
C GLY A 280 -21.73 3.86 -2.36
N GLU A 281 -21.42 3.31 -1.19
CA GLU A 281 -21.06 4.07 0.02
C GLU A 281 -19.84 4.96 -0.19
N ARG A 282 -18.79 4.44 -0.84
CA ARG A 282 -17.60 5.24 -1.18
C ARG A 282 -17.94 6.42 -2.10
N GLN A 283 -18.77 6.18 -3.11
CA GLN A 283 -19.22 7.23 -4.04
C GLN A 283 -20.10 8.26 -3.32
N ALA A 284 -21.02 7.82 -2.45
CA ALA A 284 -21.87 8.69 -1.65
C ALA A 284 -21.03 9.55 -0.69
N HIS A 285 -20.04 8.95 -0.02
CA HIS A 285 -19.10 9.68 0.84
C HIS A 285 -18.34 10.74 0.05
N GLN A 286 -17.79 10.39 -1.11
CA GLN A 286 -17.08 11.34 -1.97
C GLN A 286 -17.99 12.50 -2.41
N ARG A 287 -19.22 12.21 -2.83
CA ARG A 287 -20.21 13.24 -3.19
C ARG A 287 -20.58 14.12 -2.00
N LYS A 288 -20.75 13.56 -0.81
CA LYS A 288 -21.03 14.30 0.43
C LYS A 288 -19.87 15.24 0.78
N GLU A 289 -18.62 14.78 0.68
CA GLU A 289 -17.46 15.64 0.93
C GLU A 289 -17.33 16.75 -0.12
N GLN A 290 -17.61 16.46 -1.39
CA GLN A 290 -17.63 17.47 -2.46
C GLN A 290 -18.72 18.51 -2.20
N ALA A 291 -19.94 18.08 -1.89
CA ALA A 291 -21.07 18.95 -1.57
C ALA A 291 -20.79 19.79 -0.32
N ALA A 292 -20.23 19.21 0.74
CA ALA A 292 -19.87 19.96 1.95
C ALA A 292 -18.81 21.04 1.68
N LYS A 293 -17.83 20.76 0.82
CA LYS A 293 -16.83 21.76 0.39
C LYS A 293 -17.46 22.86 -0.47
N GLN A 294 -18.41 22.51 -1.35
CA GLN A 294 -19.14 23.47 -2.15
C GLN A 294 -20.04 24.35 -1.27
N ALA A 295 -20.80 23.77 -0.35
CA ALA A 295 -21.62 24.49 0.63
C ALA A 295 -20.79 25.48 1.46
N LYS A 296 -19.65 25.04 2.02
CA LYS A 296 -18.73 25.95 2.71
C LYS A 296 -18.25 27.10 1.83
N ARG A 297 -18.06 26.89 0.53
CA ARG A 297 -17.68 27.98 -0.39
C ARG A 297 -18.85 28.92 -0.65
N THR A 298 -20.06 28.40 -0.87
CA THR A 298 -21.25 29.24 -1.08
C THR A 298 -21.56 30.06 0.15
N ASP A 299 -21.45 29.48 1.35
CA ASP A 299 -21.68 30.17 2.61
C ASP A 299 -20.65 31.28 2.85
N ASN A 300 -19.37 31.02 2.56
CA ASN A 300 -18.32 32.04 2.62
C ASN A 300 -18.48 33.15 1.57
N LEU A 301 -19.03 32.85 0.40
CA LEU A 301 -19.34 33.86 -0.62
C LEU A 301 -20.56 34.69 -0.20
N ALA A 302 -21.59 34.05 0.35
CA ALA A 302 -22.79 34.70 0.86
C ALA A 302 -22.44 35.61 2.05
N SER A 303 -21.63 35.14 3.01
CA SER A 303 -21.20 35.96 4.15
C SER A 303 -20.36 37.17 3.70
N ARG A 304 -19.51 37.02 2.69
CA ARG A 304 -18.79 38.16 2.07
C ARG A 304 -19.73 39.13 1.37
N ALA A 305 -20.77 38.64 0.68
CA ALA A 305 -21.78 39.49 0.05
C ALA A 305 -22.57 40.27 1.10
N GLN A 306 -23.01 39.60 2.17
CA GLN A 306 -23.71 40.24 3.29
C GLN A 306 -22.84 41.26 4.02
N ALA A 307 -21.56 40.95 4.28
CA ALA A 307 -20.63 41.90 4.89
C ALA A 307 -20.40 43.14 4.01
N LYS A 308 -20.37 43.00 2.67
CA LYS A 308 -20.32 44.14 1.75
C LYS A 308 -21.60 44.98 1.80
N LEU A 309 -22.77 44.34 1.91
CA LEU A 309 -24.05 45.02 2.06
C LEU A 309 -24.14 45.76 3.39
N ALA A 310 -23.77 45.13 4.50
CA ALA A 310 -23.69 45.74 5.83
C ALA A 310 -22.78 46.97 5.82
N ARG A 311 -21.54 46.84 5.32
CA ARG A 311 -20.62 48.00 5.19
C ARG A 311 -21.19 49.14 4.34
N ARG A 312 -22.03 48.84 3.33
CA ARG A 312 -22.72 49.87 2.54
C ARG A 312 -23.83 50.54 3.34
N LYS A 313 -24.59 49.78 4.15
CA LYS A 313 -25.60 50.31 5.08
C LYS A 313 -24.94 51.18 6.17
N ASP A 314 -23.92 50.67 6.85
CA ASP A 314 -23.19 51.41 7.90
C ASP A 314 -22.61 52.74 7.36
N LYS A 315 -22.09 52.73 6.13
CA LYS A 315 -21.62 53.97 5.47
C LYS A 315 -22.74 54.96 5.18
N ARG A 316 -23.94 54.48 4.80
CA ARG A 316 -25.11 55.34 4.58
C ARG A 316 -25.61 55.91 5.90
N GLU A 317 -25.74 55.08 6.93
CA GLU A 317 -26.15 55.49 8.28
C GLU A 317 -25.14 56.46 8.90
N LYS A 318 -23.83 56.18 8.83
CA LYS A 318 -22.80 57.10 9.32
C LYS A 318 -22.81 58.43 8.58
N LYS A 319 -23.12 58.46 7.28
CA LYS A 319 -23.31 59.71 6.53
C LYS A 319 -24.55 60.47 7.01
N LEU A 320 -25.65 59.75 7.26
CA LEU A 320 -26.90 60.31 7.79
C LEU A 320 -26.74 60.86 9.22
N MET A 321 -25.88 60.23 10.03
CA MET A 321 -25.62 60.59 11.44
C MET A 321 -24.38 61.48 11.64
N ARG A 322 -23.68 61.92 10.58
CA ARG A 322 -22.50 62.78 10.72
C ARG A 322 -22.96 64.21 11.05
N ALA A 323 -22.52 64.75 12.19
CA ALA A 323 -22.80 66.12 12.61
C ALA A 323 -22.27 67.12 11.56
N GLY A 324 -23.20 67.80 10.89
CA GLY A 324 -23.00 68.74 9.78
C GLY A 324 -24.36 69.31 9.35
N PHE A 325 -24.35 70.31 8.46
CA PHE A 325 -25.47 71.24 8.16
C PHE A 325 -26.82 70.61 7.75
N GLU A 326 -26.86 69.30 7.46
CA GLU A 326 -28.10 68.54 7.26
C GLU A 326 -27.99 67.18 7.95
N GLY A 327 -27.72 67.16 9.26
CA GLY A 327 -27.96 65.98 10.10
C GLY A 327 -29.45 65.58 10.05
N ARG A 328 -29.76 64.32 10.39
CA ARG A 328 -31.11 63.73 10.42
C ARG A 328 -32.17 64.78 10.79
N ARG A 329 -32.91 65.29 9.79
CA ARG A 329 -34.03 66.21 10.02
C ARG A 329 -35.08 65.42 10.79
N ASP A 330 -35.25 65.72 12.08
CA ASP A 330 -36.24 65.07 12.94
C ASP A 330 -37.69 65.45 12.58
N THR A 331 -37.87 66.27 11.55
CA THR A 331 -39.18 66.62 11.02
C THR A 331 -39.08 66.71 9.50
N PHE A 332 -39.90 65.91 8.81
CA PHE A 332 -40.37 66.29 7.47
C PHE A 332 -41.13 67.61 7.64
N ILE A 333 -40.49 68.74 7.33
CA ILE A 333 -41.22 69.99 7.09
C ILE A 333 -41.71 69.91 5.65
N ASN A 334 -43.03 69.73 5.51
CA ASN A 334 -43.94 70.21 4.46
C ASN A 334 -45.35 69.75 4.92
N ALA A 335 -46.35 70.55 5.35
CA ALA A 335 -46.64 71.99 5.28
C ALA A 335 -46.49 72.64 3.91
#